data_AF-A0A960E952-F1
#
_entry.id   AF-A0A960E952-F1
#
_cell.length_a   1.000
_cell.length_b   1.000
_cell.length_c   1.000
_cell.angle_alpha   90.00
_cell.angle_beta   90.00
_cell.angle_gamma   90.00
#
_symmetry.space_group_name_H-M   'P 1'
#
loop_
_entity.id
_entity.type
_entity.pdbx_description
1 polymer ?
#
loop_
_entity_poly.entity_id
_entity_poly.type
_entity_poly.pdbx_seq_one_letter_code
_entity_poly.pdbx_strand_id
1 'polypeptide(L)'
;MKHLGLGTAVAIVAIAVAGCGDDDRPSDADWAIAWESERALVPAQDELVAGGRELCDELVGTYRERFDDLRPTPSAALDDAVDAWIEQAEQIVFECSDDAAVLTDEYDELRVLEAEIDAGLAADD
;
A
#
# COMPACT_ATOMS: atom_id res chain seq x y z
N MET A 1 -8.07 45.02 -29.18
CA MET A 1 -8.24 45.59 -27.83
C MET A 1 -7.08 45.09 -26.99
N LYS A 2 -6.22 46.01 -26.53
CA LYS A 2 -5.00 45.72 -25.75
C LYS A 2 -5.39 45.61 -24.28
N HIS A 3 -5.19 44.45 -23.66
CA HIS A 3 -5.09 44.35 -22.21
C HIS A 3 -3.65 44.02 -21.84
N LEU A 4 -2.99 45.03 -21.26
CA LEU A 4 -1.77 44.93 -20.48
C LEU A 4 -2.19 44.95 -19.01
N GLY A 5 -1.76 43.97 -18.24
CA GLY A 5 -1.66 44.00 -16.77
C GLY A 5 -0.66 42.92 -16.39
N LEU A 6 0.58 43.27 -16.01
CA LEU A 6 1.00 43.40 -14.60
C LEU A 6 0.48 42.22 -13.76
N GLY A 7 1.28 41.37 -13.14
CA GLY A 7 2.71 41.35 -12.90
C GLY A 7 2.97 40.34 -11.76
N THR A 8 4.08 39.62 -11.86
CA THR A 8 4.92 39.09 -10.77
C THR A 8 4.25 38.37 -9.59
N ALA A 9 4.47 37.06 -9.46
CA ALA A 9 5.28 36.52 -8.37
C ALA A 9 5.58 35.03 -8.60
N VAL A 10 6.88 34.76 -8.71
CA VAL A 10 7.50 33.45 -8.54
C VAL A 10 7.18 32.94 -7.13
N ALA A 11 6.56 31.77 -7.03
CA ALA A 11 6.63 30.95 -5.83
C ALA A 11 7.55 29.76 -6.15
N ILE A 12 8.84 29.97 -5.87
CA ILE A 12 9.78 28.88 -5.61
C ILE A 12 9.21 28.15 -4.39
N VAL A 13 8.61 26.97 -4.61
CA VAL A 13 8.48 26.01 -3.51
C VAL A 13 9.85 25.37 -3.41
N ALA A 14 10.50 25.64 -2.28
CA ALA A 14 11.83 25.21 -1.96
C ALA A 14 11.92 23.68 -2.00
N ILE A 15 12.88 23.18 -2.78
CA ILE A 15 13.37 21.81 -2.66
C ILE A 15 14.04 21.74 -1.28
N ALA A 16 13.34 21.18 -0.30
CA ALA A 16 13.94 20.83 0.99
C ALA A 16 14.81 19.59 0.78
N VAL A 17 16.08 19.79 0.41
CA VAL A 17 17.11 18.76 0.57
C VAL A 17 17.70 18.96 1.97
N ALA A 18 17.11 18.29 2.95
CA ALA A 18 17.65 18.11 4.30
C ALA A 18 16.98 16.84 4.87
N GLY A 19 17.65 15.72 5.10
CA GLY A 19 19.07 15.40 4.97
C GLY A 19 19.28 13.89 5.14
N CYS A 20 20.45 13.39 4.72
CA CYS A 20 20.87 12.02 4.99
C CYS A 20 21.08 11.83 6.51
N GLY A 21 20.12 11.20 7.17
CA GLY A 21 20.29 10.65 8.51
C GLY A 21 19.08 9.78 8.80
N ASP A 22 19.26 8.45 8.81
CA ASP A 22 18.46 7.31 9.33
C ASP A 22 16.91 7.39 9.51
N ASP A 23 16.22 8.47 9.14
CA ASP A 23 14.82 8.80 9.43
C ASP A 23 14.15 9.46 8.20
N ASP A 24 14.33 8.88 7.01
CA ASP A 24 13.53 9.21 5.80
C ASP A 24 12.17 8.46 5.79
N ARG A 25 11.67 8.06 6.97
CA ARG A 25 10.39 7.36 7.11
C ARG A 25 9.22 8.37 7.10
N PRO A 26 8.10 8.04 6.44
CA PRO A 26 6.92 8.90 6.43
C PRO A 26 6.30 9.00 7.82
N SER A 27 5.45 10.02 8.01
CA SER A 27 4.56 10.05 9.18
C SER A 27 3.50 8.96 9.08
N ASP A 28 2.97 8.49 10.22
CA ASP A 28 1.88 7.50 10.24
C ASP A 28 0.68 7.97 9.43
N ALA A 29 0.32 9.26 9.55
CA ALA A 29 -0.81 9.84 8.83
C ALA A 29 -0.61 9.88 7.31
N ASP A 30 0.59 10.22 6.83
CA ASP A 30 0.88 10.25 5.39
C ASP A 30 0.93 8.82 4.82
N TRP A 31 1.54 7.88 5.55
CA TRP A 31 1.64 6.49 5.13
C TRP A 31 0.30 5.75 5.19
N ALA A 32 -0.55 6.02 6.18
CA ALA A 32 -1.88 5.43 6.30
C ALA A 32 -2.74 5.69 5.05
N ILE A 33 -2.54 6.81 4.36
CA ILE A 33 -3.23 7.10 3.09
C ILE A 33 -2.79 6.12 1.99
N ALA A 34 -1.49 5.84 1.89
CA ALA A 34 -0.96 4.85 0.95
C ALA A 34 -1.41 3.44 1.34
N TRP A 35 -1.32 3.09 2.63
CA TRP A 35 -1.80 1.82 3.17
C TRP A 35 -3.25 1.53 2.79
N GLU A 36 -4.17 2.46 3.08
CA GLU A 36 -5.58 2.28 2.74
C GLU A 36 -5.83 2.19 1.23
N SER A 37 -5.07 2.94 0.43
CA SER A 37 -5.13 2.88 -1.03
C SER A 37 -4.71 1.51 -1.57
N GLU A 38 -3.57 1.00 -1.11
CA GLU A 38 -3.03 -0.28 -1.60
C GLU A 38 -3.78 -1.49 -1.02
N ARG A 39 -4.19 -1.43 0.25
CA ARG A 39 -5.07 -2.46 0.86
C ARG A 39 -6.37 -2.62 0.07
N ALA A 40 -6.96 -1.51 -0.38
CA ALA A 40 -8.18 -1.53 -1.16
C ALA A 40 -8.03 -2.14 -2.57
N LEU A 41 -6.79 -2.36 -3.05
CA LEU A 41 -6.56 -3.10 -4.30
C LEU A 41 -6.72 -4.61 -4.12
N VAL A 42 -6.60 -5.12 -2.88
CA VAL A 42 -6.83 -6.53 -2.61
C VAL A 42 -8.34 -6.81 -2.65
N PRO A 43 -8.82 -7.60 -3.62
CA PRO A 43 -10.24 -7.89 -3.73
C PRO A 43 -10.71 -8.74 -2.55
N ALA A 44 -11.99 -8.64 -2.23
CA ALA A 44 -12.59 -9.59 -1.30
C ALA A 44 -12.50 -11.03 -1.85
N GLN A 45 -12.52 -12.02 -0.95
CA GLN A 45 -12.40 -13.43 -1.33
C GLN A 45 -13.45 -13.85 -2.36
N ASP A 46 -14.69 -13.39 -2.23
CA ASP A 46 -15.77 -13.69 -3.17
C ASP A 46 -15.60 -13.01 -4.54
N GLU A 47 -15.00 -11.82 -4.57
CA GLU A 47 -14.65 -11.12 -5.81
C GLU A 47 -13.52 -11.85 -6.55
N LEU A 48 -12.49 -12.31 -5.83
CA LEU A 48 -11.41 -13.10 -6.41
C LEU A 48 -11.93 -14.42 -7.00
N VAL A 49 -12.81 -15.11 -6.27
CA VAL A 49 -13.46 -16.35 -6.77
C VAL A 49 -14.33 -16.07 -8.00
N ALA A 50 -15.08 -14.97 -8.01
CA ALA A 50 -15.95 -14.61 -9.13
C ALA A 50 -15.15 -14.20 -10.38
N GLY A 51 -14.05 -13.47 -10.21
CA GLY A 51 -13.14 -13.06 -11.29
C GLY A 51 -12.25 -14.20 -11.78
N GLY A 52 -11.91 -15.14 -10.91
CA GLY A 52 -11.09 -16.31 -11.22
C GLY A 52 -9.73 -15.92 -11.80
N ARG A 53 -9.24 -16.75 -12.73
CA ARG A 53 -7.86 -16.64 -13.25
C ARG A 53 -7.56 -15.31 -13.94
N GLU A 54 -8.54 -14.74 -14.66
CA GLU A 54 -8.36 -13.48 -15.38
C GLU A 54 -8.05 -12.33 -14.42
N LEU A 55 -8.79 -12.25 -13.31
CA LEU A 55 -8.55 -11.25 -12.26
C LEU A 55 -7.20 -11.46 -11.57
N CYS A 56 -6.85 -12.71 -11.23
CA CYS A 56 -5.55 -13.02 -10.63
C CYS A 56 -4.38 -12.55 -11.51
N ASP A 57 -4.42 -12.82 -12.83
CA ASP A 57 -3.34 -12.44 -13.74
C ASP A 57 -3.23 -10.89 -13.88
N GLU A 58 -4.33 -10.16 -13.79
CA GLU A 58 -4.35 -8.68 -13.74
C GLU A 58 -3.73 -8.14 -12.44
N LEU A 59 -4.07 -8.74 -11.31
CA LEU A 59 -3.62 -8.28 -9.99
C LEU A 59 -2.12 -8.52 -9.76
N VAL A 60 -1.54 -9.62 -10.26
CA VAL A 60 -0.09 -9.89 -10.14
C VAL A 60 0.76 -8.74 -10.72
N GLY A 61 0.33 -8.17 -11.86
CA GLY A 61 1.01 -7.02 -12.45
C GLY A 61 0.82 -5.76 -11.61
N THR A 62 -0.40 -5.55 -11.15
CA THR A 62 -0.80 -4.40 -10.34
C THR A 62 -0.04 -4.37 -9.01
N TYR A 63 -0.02 -5.45 -8.24
CA TYR A 63 0.62 -5.48 -6.91
C TYR A 63 2.10 -5.16 -6.99
N ARG A 64 2.83 -5.69 -7.97
CA ARG A 64 4.25 -5.39 -8.16
C ARG A 64 4.55 -3.94 -8.54
N GLU A 65 3.62 -3.27 -9.21
CA GLU A 65 3.77 -1.85 -9.54
C GLU A 65 3.43 -0.96 -8.33
N ARG A 66 2.54 -1.43 -7.46
CA ARG A 66 1.84 -0.61 -6.48
C ARG A 66 2.36 -0.80 -5.06
N PHE A 67 2.66 -2.01 -4.63
CA PHE A 67 3.01 -2.31 -3.24
C PHE A 67 4.40 -1.82 -2.84
N ASP A 68 5.28 -1.51 -3.80
CA ASP A 68 6.53 -0.79 -3.55
C ASP A 68 6.27 0.60 -2.92
N ASP A 69 5.09 1.21 -3.14
CA ASP A 69 4.70 2.50 -2.55
C ASP A 69 4.48 2.41 -1.02
N LEU A 70 4.38 1.19 -0.45
CA LEU A 70 4.30 0.99 1.01
C LEU A 70 5.67 1.11 1.69
N ARG A 71 6.75 1.35 0.94
CA ARG A 71 8.11 1.49 1.47
C ARG A 71 8.67 2.91 1.30
N PRO A 72 9.41 3.44 2.30
CA PRO A 72 9.61 2.87 3.64
C PRO A 72 8.35 2.99 4.52
N THR A 73 8.20 2.09 5.50
CA THR A 73 7.12 2.21 6.51
C THR A 73 7.47 3.29 7.55
N PRO A 74 6.49 3.81 8.31
CA PRO A 74 6.72 4.86 9.32
C PRO A 74 7.65 4.45 10.45
N SER A 75 7.68 3.16 10.82
CA SER A 75 8.50 2.66 11.92
C SER A 75 9.06 1.27 11.60
N ALA A 76 10.25 0.96 12.13
CA ALA A 76 10.86 -0.35 11.92
C ALA A 76 10.01 -1.50 12.50
N ALA A 77 9.12 -1.20 13.45
CA ALA A 77 8.20 -2.18 14.03
C ALA A 77 7.13 -2.66 13.03
N LEU A 78 6.82 -1.84 12.01
CA LEU A 78 5.87 -2.19 10.95
C LEU A 78 6.52 -2.92 9.77
N ASP A 79 7.85 -2.90 9.66
CA ASP A 79 8.53 -3.39 8.47
C ASP A 79 8.23 -4.86 8.19
N ASP A 80 8.36 -5.74 9.18
CA ASP A 80 8.16 -7.17 8.98
C ASP A 80 6.69 -7.51 8.67
N ALA A 81 5.73 -6.85 9.33
CA ALA A 81 4.30 -7.09 9.10
C ALA A 81 3.85 -6.64 7.71
N VAL A 82 4.37 -5.50 7.22
CA VAL A 82 4.09 -5.01 5.87
C VAL A 82 4.74 -5.91 4.81
N ASP A 83 5.96 -6.42 5.02
CA ASP A 83 6.59 -7.36 4.09
C ASP A 83 5.77 -8.65 4.00
N ALA A 84 5.37 -9.20 5.15
CA ALA A 84 4.54 -10.40 5.19
C ALA A 84 3.18 -10.18 4.51
N TRP A 85 2.54 -9.01 4.70
CA TRP A 85 1.27 -8.70 4.05
C TRP A 85 1.42 -8.63 2.52
N ILE A 86 2.48 -7.98 2.02
CA ILE A 86 2.78 -7.90 0.58
C ILE A 86 2.98 -9.31 0.02
N GLU A 87 3.83 -10.13 0.65
CA GLU A 87 4.10 -11.50 0.22
C GLU A 87 2.82 -12.35 0.21
N GLN A 88 1.99 -12.24 1.25
CA GLN A 88 0.74 -12.96 1.38
C GLN A 88 -0.29 -12.56 0.30
N ALA A 89 -0.44 -11.25 0.06
CA ALA A 89 -1.33 -10.74 -0.98
C ALA A 89 -0.87 -11.19 -2.38
N GLU A 90 0.44 -11.13 -2.66
CA GLU A 90 1.01 -11.64 -3.90
C GLU A 90 0.82 -13.16 -4.06
N GLN A 91 0.98 -13.93 -2.98
CA GLN A 91 0.80 -15.38 -2.99
C GLN A 91 -0.63 -15.76 -3.37
N ILE A 92 -1.64 -15.11 -2.76
CA ILE A 92 -3.06 -15.34 -3.06
C ILE A 92 -3.34 -15.24 -4.56
N VAL A 93 -2.86 -14.16 -5.20
CA VAL A 93 -3.12 -13.93 -6.64
C VAL A 93 -2.20 -14.76 -7.54
N PHE A 94 -1.00 -15.07 -7.11
CA PHE A 94 -0.06 -15.89 -7.88
C PHE A 94 -0.51 -17.35 -7.95
N GLU A 95 -0.87 -17.93 -6.80
CA GLU A 95 -1.41 -19.28 -6.72
C GLU A 95 -2.79 -19.35 -7.37
N CYS A 96 -3.64 -18.34 -7.10
CA CYS A 96 -5.00 -18.25 -7.61
C CYS A 96 -5.77 -19.57 -7.39
N SER A 97 -5.73 -20.06 -6.15
CA SER A 97 -6.29 -21.36 -5.77
C SER A 97 -7.81 -21.42 -6.03
N ASP A 98 -8.29 -22.54 -6.56
CA ASP A 98 -9.72 -22.86 -6.68
C ASP A 98 -10.25 -23.65 -5.46
N ASP A 99 -9.37 -24.01 -4.51
CA ASP A 99 -9.75 -24.63 -3.25
C ASP A 99 -10.18 -23.57 -2.23
N ALA A 100 -11.48 -23.58 -1.91
CA ALA A 100 -12.07 -22.62 -0.99
C ALA A 100 -11.51 -22.71 0.44
N ALA A 101 -11.06 -23.88 0.89
CA ALA A 101 -10.47 -24.02 2.22
C ALA A 101 -9.10 -23.35 2.26
N VAL A 102 -8.25 -23.64 1.27
CA VAL A 102 -6.95 -22.98 1.11
C VAL A 102 -7.14 -21.47 1.04
N LEU A 103 -8.01 -20.99 0.14
CA LEU A 103 -8.23 -19.55 -0.03
C LEU A 103 -8.75 -18.88 1.26
N THR A 104 -9.57 -19.58 2.05
CA THR A 104 -10.03 -19.04 3.34
C THR A 104 -8.86 -18.90 4.31
N ASP A 105 -7.99 -19.90 4.42
CA ASP A 105 -6.83 -19.84 5.31
C ASP A 105 -5.87 -18.70 4.91
N GLU A 106 -5.61 -18.50 3.61
CA GLU A 106 -4.76 -17.41 3.12
C GLU A 106 -5.37 -16.01 3.42
N TYR A 107 -6.69 -15.84 3.24
CA TYR A 107 -7.37 -14.58 3.59
C TYR A 107 -7.48 -14.37 5.11
N ASP A 108 -7.53 -15.44 5.89
CA ASP A 108 -7.49 -15.35 7.36
C ASP A 108 -6.13 -14.83 7.83
N GLU A 109 -5.03 -15.33 7.25
CA GLU A 109 -3.68 -14.85 7.51
C GLU A 109 -3.50 -13.39 7.09
N LEU A 110 -3.96 -13.03 5.88
CA LEU A 110 -3.92 -11.64 5.40
C LEU A 110 -4.62 -10.68 6.37
N ARG A 111 -5.82 -11.04 6.87
CA ARG A 111 -6.57 -10.21 7.83
C ARG A 111 -5.89 -10.10 9.19
N VAL A 112 -5.12 -11.11 9.61
CA VAL A 112 -4.31 -11.02 10.84
C VAL A 112 -3.21 -9.98 10.65
N LEU A 113 -2.50 -10.01 9.53
CA LEU A 113 -1.44 -9.05 9.20
C LEU A 113 -1.99 -7.62 9.09
N GLU A 114 -3.14 -7.42 8.44
CA GLU A 114 -3.82 -6.12 8.40
C GLU A 114 -4.12 -5.59 9.81
N ALA A 115 -4.62 -6.45 10.70
CA ALA A 115 -4.90 -6.06 12.08
C ALA A 115 -3.64 -5.73 12.88
N GLU A 116 -2.51 -6.40 12.61
CA GLU A 116 -1.21 -6.08 13.22
C GLU A 116 -0.69 -4.71 12.76
N ILE A 117 -0.79 -4.41 11.47
CA ILE A 117 -0.40 -3.11 10.90
C ILE A 117 -1.29 -2.00 11.48
N ASP A 118 -2.60 -2.17 11.47
CA ASP A 118 -3.56 -1.19 11.99
C ASP A 118 -3.33 -0.94 13.50
N ALA A 119 -3.00 -2.00 14.27
CA ALA A 119 -2.65 -1.86 15.68
C ALA A 119 -1.32 -1.13 15.90
N GLY A 120 -0.33 -1.36 15.02
CA GLY A 120 0.95 -0.66 15.05
C GLY A 120 0.79 0.83 14.80
N LEU A 121 -0.01 1.22 13.81
CA LEU A 121 -0.32 2.63 13.51
C LEU A 121 -1.04 3.34 14.68
N ALA A 122 -1.91 2.63 15.41
CA ALA A 122 -2.67 3.20 16.52
C ALA A 122 -1.86 3.30 17.84
N ALA A 123 -0.67 2.67 17.92
CA ALA A 123 0.11 2.63 19.15
C ALA A 123 0.93 3.91 19.41
N ASP A 124 1.14 4.72 18.38
CA ASP A 124 2.00 5.91 18.41
C ASP A 124 1.22 7.25 18.49
N ASP A 125 -0.13 7.20 18.57
CA ASP A 125 -1.07 8.34 18.76
C ASP A 125 -1.23 8.84 20.21
#